data_AF-A0A3D5FP23-F1
#
_entry.id   AF-A0A3D5FP23-F1
#
_cell.length_a   1.000
_cell.length_b   1.000
_cell.length_c   1.000
_cell.angle_alpha   90.00
_cell.angle_beta   90.00
_cell.angle_gamma   90.00
#
_symmetry.space_group_name_H-M   'P 1'
#
loop_
_entity.id
_entity.type
_entity.pdbx_description
1 polymer ?
#
loop_
_entity_poly.entity_id
_entity_poly.type
_entity_poly.pdbx_seq_one_letter_code
_entity_poly.pdbx_strand_id
1 'polypeptide(L)' 'MPDWIDITRRLQDSMVCWPGRGPIDVSWEKSVATGHHCNVSQWRANPHTGTHIDAPKHFFDDGATIDRLRWTRWLDPAAS' A
#
# COMPACT_ATOMS: atom_id res chain seq x y z
N MET A 1 -22.25 4.28 -14.53
CA MET A 1 -20.90 3.70 -14.33
C MET A 1 -21.11 2.36 -13.68
N PRO A 2 -20.32 1.30 -13.97
CA PRO A 2 -20.43 0.07 -13.21
C PRO A 2 -20.18 0.38 -11.72
N ASP A 3 -20.94 -0.28 -10.84
CA ASP A 3 -20.78 -0.12 -9.39
C ASP A 3 -19.49 -0.83 -8.97
N TRP A 4 -18.44 -0.06 -8.71
CA TRP A 4 -17.19 -0.58 -8.15
C TRP A 4 -17.40 -0.94 -6.69
N ILE A 5 -17.00 -2.16 -6.30
CA ILE A 5 -16.95 -2.59 -4.90
C ILE A 5 -15.52 -2.43 -4.40
N ASP A 6 -15.33 -1.63 -3.35
CA ASP A 6 -14.04 -1.51 -2.67
C ASP A 6 -13.79 -2.75 -1.79
N ILE A 7 -12.74 -3.50 -2.13
CA ILE A 7 -12.28 -4.68 -1.40
C ILE A 7 -10.97 -4.42 -0.63
N THR A 8 -10.57 -3.14 -0.52
CA THR A 8 -9.35 -2.74 0.17
C THR A 8 -9.62 -2.38 1.63
N ARG A 9 -8.60 -2.54 2.47
CA ARG A 9 -8.62 -2.04 3.84
C ARG A 9 -8.09 -0.61 3.87
N ARG A 10 -8.83 0.29 4.53
CA ARG A 10 -8.34 1.64 4.86
C ARG A 10 -7.06 1.57 5.68
N LEU A 11 -6.02 2.28 5.26
CA LEU A 11 -4.78 2.43 6.02
C LEU A 11 -4.98 3.36 7.21
N GLN A 12 -4.62 2.89 8.41
CA GLN A 12 -4.71 3.63 9.67
C GLN A 12 -3.67 3.16 10.69
N ASP A 13 -3.35 4.04 11.63
CA ASP A 13 -2.39 3.82 12.72
C ASP A 13 -2.74 2.64 13.65
N SER A 14 -4.03 2.32 13.78
CA SER A 14 -4.56 1.24 14.63
C SER A 14 -4.64 -0.11 13.92
N MET A 15 -4.08 -0.24 12.71
CA MET A 15 -4.09 -1.51 11.99
C MET A 15 -3.29 -2.59 12.71
N VAL A 16 -3.86 -3.79 12.79
CA VAL A 16 -3.13 -4.99 13.19
C VAL A 16 -2.02 -5.23 12.18
N CYS A 17 -0.80 -5.30 12.69
CA CYS A 17 0.39 -5.58 11.90
C CYS A 17 0.99 -6.93 12.30
N TRP A 18 1.82 -7.48 11.41
CA TRP A 18 2.58 -8.68 11.73
C TRP A 18 3.41 -8.47 13.01
N PRO A 19 3.53 -9.45 13.92
CA PRO A 19 4.30 -9.32 15.15
C PRO A 19 5.71 -8.76 14.90
N GLY A 20 6.09 -7.74 15.67
CA GLY A 20 7.37 -7.04 15.52
C GLY A 20 7.41 -5.98 14.43
N ARG A 21 6.30 -5.71 13.73
CA ARG A 21 6.16 -4.57 12.80
C ARG A 21 5.23 -3.53 13.40
N GLY A 22 5.66 -2.27 13.33
CA GLY A 22 4.82 -1.14 13.72
C GLY A 22 3.71 -0.87 12.68
N PRO A 23 2.69 -0.10 13.06
CA PRO A 23 1.70 0.39 12.12
C PRO A 23 2.33 1.32 11.08
N ILE A 24 1.52 1.69 10.08
CA ILE A 24 1.89 2.76 9.16
C ILE A 24 2.10 4.06 9.94
N ASP A 25 3.18 4.77 9.62
CA ASP A 25 3.50 6.10 10.16
C ASP A 25 3.26 7.14 9.07
N VAL A 26 2.35 8.08 9.34
CA VAL A 26 1.97 9.15 8.43
C VAL A 26 2.12 10.48 9.15
N SER A 27 2.98 11.34 8.60
CA SER A 27 3.27 12.66 9.16
C SER A 27 3.17 13.75 8.10
N TRP A 28 2.99 15.00 8.52
CA TRP A 28 3.02 16.16 7.63
C TRP A 28 4.45 16.66 7.47
N GLU A 29 4.95 16.67 6.24
CA GLU A 29 6.17 17.39 5.86
C GLU A 29 5.89 18.88 5.64
N LYS A 30 4.71 19.21 5.05
CA LYS A 30 4.21 20.57 4.88
C LYS A 30 2.72 20.61 5.21
N SER A 31 2.28 21.70 5.82
CA SER A 31 0.87 21.93 6.14
C SER A 31 0.45 23.37 5.83
N VAL A 32 -0.64 23.52 5.09
CA VAL A 32 -1.26 24.83 4.85
C VAL A 32 -1.70 25.46 6.15
N ALA A 33 -2.14 24.66 7.13
CA ALA A 33 -2.52 25.15 8.45
C ALA A 33 -1.35 25.82 9.20
N THR A 34 -0.10 25.53 8.84
CA THR A 34 1.10 26.14 9.40
C THR A 34 1.79 27.11 8.43
N GLY A 35 1.08 27.58 7.39
CA GLY A 35 1.55 28.62 6.49
C GLY A 35 2.29 28.15 5.23
N HIS A 36 2.32 26.84 4.96
CA HIS A 36 2.83 26.35 3.67
C HIS A 36 1.80 26.56 2.53
N HIS A 37 2.25 26.56 1.28
CA HIS A 37 1.37 26.73 0.11
C HIS A 37 0.61 25.45 -0.28
N CYS A 38 0.95 24.31 0.34
CA CYS A 38 0.31 23.02 0.10
C CYS A 38 0.48 22.08 1.31
N ASN A 39 -0.32 21.01 1.31
CA ASN A 39 -0.19 19.91 2.24
C ASN A 39 0.66 18.81 1.60
N VAL A 40 1.72 18.38 2.28
CA VAL A 40 2.58 17.27 1.84
C VAL A 40 2.74 16.32 3.00
N SER A 41 2.35 15.05 2.80
CA SER A 41 2.50 14.01 3.81
C SER A 41 3.66 13.08 3.46
N GLN A 42 4.38 12.62 4.49
CA GLN A 42 5.37 11.55 4.39
C GLN A 42 4.79 10.28 5.01
N TRP A 43 4.96 9.17 4.30
CA TRP A 43 4.42 7.87 4.68
C TRP A 43 5.58 6.87 4.84
N ARG A 44 5.62 6.18 5.98
CA ARG A 44 6.50 5.05 6.23
C ARG A 44 5.64 3.84 6.55
N ALA A 45 5.67 2.85 5.66
CA ALA A 45 4.85 1.65 5.76
C ALA A 45 5.68 0.40 5.48
N ASN A 46 5.25 -0.74 6.04
CA ASN A 46 5.68 -2.03 5.55
C ASN A 46 4.85 -2.40 4.30
N PRO A 47 5.45 -2.98 3.24
CA PRO A 47 4.69 -3.41 2.06
C PRO A 47 3.61 -4.47 2.34
N HIS A 48 3.73 -5.19 3.46
CA HIS A 48 2.78 -6.20 3.92
C HIS A 48 1.74 -5.64 4.91
N THR A 49 1.37 -4.36 4.76
CA THR A 49 0.33 -3.70 5.57
C THR A 49 -0.96 -3.55 4.76
N GLY A 50 -2.09 -3.98 5.33
CA GLY A 50 -3.40 -3.86 4.67
C GLY A 50 -3.57 -4.81 3.48
N THR A 51 -4.43 -4.44 2.53
CA THR A 51 -4.62 -5.19 1.29
C THR A 51 -3.40 -4.98 0.37
N HIS A 52 -2.65 -6.05 0.08
CA HIS A 52 -1.38 -5.98 -0.65
C HIS A 52 -1.15 -7.23 -1.51
N ILE A 53 -0.05 -7.22 -2.27
CA ILE A 53 0.41 -8.32 -3.12
C ILE A 53 1.89 -8.58 -2.82
N ASP A 54 2.26 -9.84 -2.69
CA ASP A 54 3.65 -10.25 -2.55
C ASP A 54 4.33 -10.48 -3.92
N ALA A 55 5.55 -9.95 -4.05
CA ALA A 55 6.43 -10.31 -5.17
C ALA A 55 7.24 -11.58 -4.82
N PRO A 56 7.70 -12.37 -5.82
CA PRO A 56 8.57 -13.52 -5.56
C PRO A 56 9.81 -13.20 -4.72
N LYS A 57 10.37 -12.00 -4.87
CA LYS A 57 11.49 -11.51 -4.05
C LYS A 57 11.21 -11.50 -2.54
N HIS A 58 9.94 -11.57 -2.11
CA HIS A 58 9.59 -11.69 -0.70
C HIS A 58 10.11 -12.99 -0.07
N PHE A 59 10.13 -14.09 -0.82
CA PHE A 59 10.51 -15.42 -0.32
C PHE A 59 11.78 -15.99 -0.97
N PHE A 60 12.13 -15.53 -2.18
CA PHE A 60 13.26 -16.04 -2.96
C PHE A 60 14.27 -14.94 -3.23
N ASP A 61 15.55 -15.17 -2.93
CA ASP A 61 16.57 -14.13 -3.08
C ASP A 61 16.84 -13.77 -4.56
N ASP A 62 16.72 -14.72 -5.47
CA ASP A 62 16.75 -14.46 -6.92
C ASP A 62 15.37 -14.12 -7.50
N GLY A 63 14.35 -14.00 -6.65
CA GLY A 63 12.98 -13.71 -7.03
C GLY A 63 12.82 -12.35 -7.71
N ALA A 64 11.87 -12.27 -8.65
CA ALA A 64 11.51 -11.02 -9.30
C ALA A 64 10.91 -10.01 -8.29
N THR A 65 11.30 -8.74 -8.44
CA THR A 65 10.67 -7.60 -7.74
C THR A 65 9.33 -7.24 -8.38
N ILE A 66 8.47 -6.51 -7.65
CA ILE A 66 7.09 -6.23 -8.07
C ILE A 66 7.01 -5.51 -9.43
N ASP A 67 7.95 -4.61 -9.70
CA ASP A 67 8.08 -3.83 -10.94
C ASP A 67 8.42 -4.69 -12.18
N ARG A 68 8.89 -5.92 -11.97
CA ARG A 68 9.23 -6.87 -13.05
C ARG A 68 8.07 -7.81 -13.39
N LEU A 69 6.98 -7.80 -12.62
CA LEU A 69 5.81 -8.62 -12.90
C LEU A 69 4.90 -7.94 -13.93
N ARG A 70 4.31 -8.72 -14.83
CA ARG A 70 3.33 -8.19 -15.79
C ARG A 70 2.06 -7.77 -15.05
N TRP A 71 1.66 -6.51 -15.22
CA TRP A 71 0.46 -5.95 -14.58
C TRP A 71 -0.83 -6.70 -14.92
N THR A 72 -0.88 -7.35 -16.09
CA THR A 72 -2.04 -8.15 -16.55
C THR A 72 -2.37 -9.31 -15.63
N ARG A 73 -1.49 -9.67 -14.69
CA ARG A 73 -1.78 -10.67 -13.64
C ARG A 73 -2.84 -10.21 -12.63
N TRP A 74 -3.08 -8.90 -12.52
CA TRP A 74 -3.95 -8.30 -11.51
C TRP A 74 -5.26 -7.76 -12.09
N LEU A 75 -5.43 -7.88 -13.40
CA LEU A 75 -6.61 -7.44 -14.12
C LEU A 75 -7.18 -8.63 -14.88
N ASP A 76 -8.27 -9.17 -14.36
CA ASP A 76 -9.07 -10.21 -15.00
C ASP A 76 -10.46 -9.63 -15.29
N PRO A 77 -10.94 -9.67 -16.56
CA PRO A 77 -12.27 -9.18 -16.90
C PRO A 77 -13.45 -9.87 -16.18
N ALA A 78 -13.25 -11.04 -15.57
CA ALA A 78 -14.08 -11.57 -14.47
C ALA A 78 -13.55 -12.94 -14.05
N ALA A 79 -13.34 -13.14 -12.75
CA ALA A 79 -13.45 -14.48 -12.19
C ALA A 79 -14.89 -14.96 -12.46
N SER A 80 -15.03 -15.95 -13.35
CA SER A 80 -16.29 -16.66 -13.59
C SER A 80 -16.80 -17.36 -12.34
#